data_AF-A0A3B8P218-F1
#
_entry.id   AF-A0A3B8P218-F1
#
_cell.length_a   1.000
_cell.length_b   1.000
_cell.length_c   1.000
_cell.angle_alpha   90.00
_cell.angle_beta   90.00
_cell.angle_gamma   90.00
#
_symmetry.space_group_name_H-M   'P 1'
#
loop_
_entity.id
_entity.type
_entity.pdbx_description
1 polymer ?
#
loop_
_entity_poly.entity_id
_entity_poly.type
_entity_poly.pdbx_seq_one_letter_code
_entity_poly.pdbx_strand_id
1 'polypeptide(L)' 'VAIQFTADCWTQVSDGNGKVLFSAIKRKGDNLELTGKPPFALRLGFARGAQVSYNGQPVDVAPFTSGETARLKLGQ' A
#
# COMPACT_ATOMS: atom_id res chain seq x y z
N VAL A 1 1.02 -7.90 -3.44
CA VAL A 1 0.88 -6.94 -2.31
C VAL A 1 -0.54 -7.07 -1.79
N ALA A 2 -0.72 -7.21 -0.48
CA ALA A 2 -2.01 -7.20 0.17
C ALA A 2 -2.10 -6.03 1.15
N ILE A 3 -3.25 -5.37 1.22
CA ILE A 3 -3.49 -4.24 2.11
C ILE A 3 -4.86 -4.41 2.77
N GLN A 4 -4.88 -4.38 4.09
CA GLN A 4 -6.10 -4.35 4.90
C GLN A 4 -6.32 -2.94 5.42
N PHE A 5 -7.53 -2.40 5.24
CA PHE A 5 -7.85 -1.03 5.62
C PHE A 5 -8.62 -1.01 6.95
N THR A 6 -8.03 -0.37 7.97
CA THR A 6 -8.66 -0.16 9.28
C THR A 6 -9.33 1.22 9.39
N ALA A 7 -9.07 2.11 8.44
CA ALA A 7 -9.72 3.39 8.24
C ALA A 7 -9.73 3.76 6.76
N ASP A 8 -10.44 4.83 6.42
CA ASP A 8 -10.46 5.34 5.05
C ASP A 8 -9.07 5.81 4.63
N CYS A 9 -8.59 5.29 3.50
CA CYS A 9 -7.25 5.57 3.02
C CYS A 9 -7.23 5.66 1.49
N TRP A 10 -6.85 6.83 0.99
CA TRP A 10 -6.45 6.94 -0.41
C TRP A 10 -5.20 6.09 -0.63
N THR A 11 -5.25 5.20 -1.61
CA THR A 11 -4.17 4.25 -1.89
C THR A 11 -3.85 4.27 -3.37
N GLN A 12 -2.56 4.36 -3.68
CA GLN A 12 -2.05 4.15 -5.03
C GLN A 12 -0.96 3.09 -5.02
N VAL A 13 -1.04 2.13 -5.95
CA VAL A 13 -0.04 1.08 -6.14
C VAL A 13 0.37 1.05 -7.60
N SER A 14 1.67 1.12 -7.86
CA SER A 14 2.26 0.91 -9.19
C SER A 14 3.24 -0.25 -9.17
N ASP A 15 3.39 -0.92 -10.31
CA ASP A 15 4.40 -1.97 -10.50
C ASP A 15 5.77 -1.41 -10.92
N GLY A 16 6.75 -2.31 -11.06
CA GLY A 16 8.13 -1.98 -11.44
C GLY A 16 8.29 -1.48 -12.87
N ASN A 17 7.26 -1.62 -13.72
CA ASN A 17 7.22 -1.03 -15.06
C ASN A 17 6.59 0.37 -15.06
N GLY A 18 6.17 0.88 -13.89
CA GLY A 18 5.48 2.16 -13.75
C GLY A 18 3.98 2.10 -14.00
N LYS A 19 3.41 0.92 -14.26
CA LYS A 19 1.96 0.76 -14.48
C LYS A 19 1.24 0.94 -13.14
N VAL A 20 0.26 1.84 -13.10
CA VAL A 20 -0.65 1.97 -11.95
C VAL A 20 -1.59 0.76 -11.93
N LEU A 21 -1.48 -0.07 -10.89
CA LEU A 21 -2.35 -1.21 -10.66
C LEU A 21 -3.63 -0.81 -9.91
N PHE A 22 -3.54 0.20 -9.04
CA PHE A 22 -4.66 0.71 -8.27
C PHE A 22 -4.45 2.17 -7.89
N SER A 23 -5.52 2.97 -7.88
CA SER A 23 -5.50 4.37 -7.43
C SER A 23 -6.91 4.83 -7.04
N ALA A 24 -7.30 4.64 -5.78
CA ALA A 24 -8.60 5.08 -5.26
C ALA A 24 -8.60 5.11 -3.72
N ILE A 25 -9.68 5.63 -3.12
CA ILE A 25 -9.94 5.51 -1.69
C ILE A 25 -10.52 4.13 -1.40
N LYS A 26 -9.93 3.44 -0.43
CA LYS A 26 -10.50 2.26 0.22
C LYS A 26 -11.06 2.64 1.58
N ARG A 27 -12.16 2.02 1.98
CA ARG A 27 -12.85 2.30 3.24
C ARG A 27 -12.40 1.34 4.32
N LYS A 28 -12.70 1.67 5.57
CA LYS A 28 -12.54 0.75 6.70
C LYS A 28 -13.21 -0.61 6.42
N GLY A 29 -12.48 -1.69 6.66
CA GLY A 29 -12.93 -3.07 6.46
C GLY A 29 -12.67 -3.60 5.05
N ASP A 30 -12.24 -2.76 4.11
CA ASP A 30 -11.87 -3.23 2.78
C ASP A 30 -10.53 -3.98 2.81
N ASN A 31 -10.40 -4.90 1.86
CA ASN A 31 -9.13 -5.52 1.49
C ASN A 31 -8.78 -5.17 0.04
N LEU A 32 -7.48 -5.05 -0.22
CA LEU A 32 -6.92 -4.89 -1.56
C LEU A 32 -5.79 -5.90 -1.75
N GLU A 33 -5.94 -6.79 -2.72
CA GLU A 33 -4.91 -7.71 -3.13
C GLU A 33 -4.55 -7.43 -4.59
N LEU A 34 -3.26 -7.23 -4.82
CA LEU A 34 -2.72 -6.89 -6.13
C LEU A 34 -1.52 -7.77 -6.47
N THR A 35 -1.53 -8.23 -7.71
CA THR A 35 -0.43 -8.96 -8.33
C THR A 35 0.16 -8.10 -9.44
N GLY A 36 1.47 -8.15 -9.60
CA GLY A 36 2.20 -7.35 -10.57
C GLY A 36 3.69 -7.63 -10.50
N LYS A 37 4.47 -6.87 -11.27
CA LYS A 37 5.93 -7.03 -11.30
C LYS A 37 6.58 -6.17 -10.21
N PRO A 38 7.41 -6.72 -9.31
CA PRO A 38 8.18 -5.92 -8.39
C PRO A 38 9.26 -5.08 -9.13
N PRO A 39 9.76 -4.00 -8.51
CA PRO A 39 9.35 -3.48 -7.21
C PRO A 39 8.02 -2.73 -7.29
N PHE A 40 7.16 -2.87 -6.28
CA PHE A 40 5.92 -2.12 -6.19
C PHE A 40 6.16 -0.78 -5.51
N ALA A 41 5.62 0.31 -6.07
CA ALA A 41 5.57 1.61 -5.41
C ALA A 41 4.18 1.80 -4.78
N LEU A 42 4.14 1.87 -3.45
CA LEU A 42 2.91 2.05 -2.68
C LEU A 42 2.89 3.44 -2.04
N ARG A 43 1.75 4.13 -2.21
CA ARG A 43 1.45 5.40 -1.54
C ARG A 43 0.16 5.26 -0.75
N LEU A 44 0.19 5.68 0.50
CA LEU A 44 -0.94 5.68 1.42
C LEU A 44 -1.20 7.11 1.87
N GLY A 45 -2.45 7.56 1.76
CA GLY A 45 -2.90 8.88 2.23
C GLY A 45 -3.12 8.93 3.74
N PHE A 46 -3.49 7.79 4.35
CA PHE A 46 -3.59 7.62 5.79
C PHE A 46 -2.95 6.29 6.20
N ALA A 47 -1.62 6.30 6.40
CA ALA A 47 -0.78 5.13 6.63
C ALA A 47 -1.17 4.34 7.88
N ARG A 48 -1.55 5.04 8.95
CA ARG A 48 -2.01 4.45 10.22
C ARG A 48 -3.28 3.62 10.07
N GLY A 49 -4.05 3.87 9.00
CA GLY A 49 -5.29 3.16 8.67
C GLY A 49 -5.11 2.01 7.69
N ALA A 50 -3.88 1.61 7.36
CA ALA A 50 -3.61 0.54 6.40
C ALA A 50 -2.53 -0.40 6.94
N GLN A 51 -2.82 -1.69 6.92
CA GLN A 51 -1.86 -2.76 7.23
C GLN A 51 -1.41 -3.38 5.91
N VAL A 52 -0.10 -3.40 5.66
CA VAL A 52 0.46 -3.84 4.39
C VAL A 52 1.18 -5.16 4.57
N SER A 53 0.99 -6.08 3.64
CA SER A 53 1.72 -7.32 3.55
C SER A 53 2.28 -7.55 2.15
N TYR A 54 3.47 -8.12 2.07
CA TYR A 54 4.15 -8.49 0.83
C TYR A 54 4.56 -9.96 0.89
N ASN A 55 4.13 -10.77 -0.08
CA ASN A 55 4.37 -12.22 -0.12
C ASN A 55 3.99 -12.94 1.18
N GLY A 56 2.87 -12.53 1.80
CA GLY A 56 2.39 -13.10 3.06
C GLY A 56 3.11 -12.60 4.31
N GLN A 57 4.13 -11.76 4.18
CA GLN A 57 4.86 -11.17 5.31
C GLN A 57 4.36 -9.75 5.59
N PRO A 58 4.07 -9.40 6.86
CA PRO A 58 3.69 -8.04 7.22
C PRO A 58 4.87 -7.08 6.97
N VAL A 59 4.57 -5.89 6.47
CA VAL A 59 5.56 -4.84 6.23
C VAL A 59 5.32 -3.70 7.22
N ASP A 60 6.37 -3.32 7.96
CA ASP A 60 6.31 -2.14 8.80
C ASP A 60 6.33 -0.87 7.92
N VAL A 61 5.22 -0.14 7.96
CA VAL A 61 5.01 1.11 7.23
C VAL A 61 5.43 2.34 8.04
N ALA A 62 5.67 2.21 9.35
CA ALA A 62 5.98 3.34 10.21
C ALA A 62 7.27 4.09 9.80
N PRO A 63 8.39 3.42 9.42
CA PRO A 63 9.61 4.10 8.98
C PRO A 63 9.43 4.93 7.70
N PHE A 64 8.40 4.61 6.91
CA PHE A 64 8.09 5.27 5.64
C PHE A 64 6.99 6.33 5.76
N THR A 65 6.50 6.56 6.97
CA THR A 65 5.40 7.49 7.25
C THR A 65 5.94 8.90 7.51
N SER A 66 5.36 9.89 6.85
CA SER A 66 5.59 11.31 7.06
C SER A 66 4.24 12.02 7.22
N GLY A 67 4.01 12.57 8.41
CA GLY A 67 2.69 13.03 8.83
C GLY A 67 1.70 11.86 8.84
N GLU A 68 0.67 11.94 8.02
CA GLU A 68 -0.33 10.87 7.88
C GLU A 68 -0.09 9.96 6.69
N THR A 69 0.83 10.33 5.79
CA THR A 69 1.05 9.63 4.53
C THR A 69 2.23 8.68 4.62
N ALA A 70 2.23 7.59 3.85
CA ALA A 70 3.41 6.74 3.68
C ALA A 70 3.74 6.54 2.21
N ARG A 71 5.04 6.44 1.91
CA ARG A 71 5.56 6.12 0.57
C ARG A 71 6.63 5.05 0.71
N LEU A 72 6.36 3.87 0.16
CA LEU A 72 7.24 2.72 0.32
C LEU A 72 7.40 1.96 -0.99
N LYS A 73 8.53 1.26 -1.10
CA LYS A 73 8.87 0.42 -2.25
C LYS A 73 9.03 -1.01 -1.76
N LEU A 74 8.28 -1.94 -2.35
CA LEU A 74 8.23 -3.35 -1.92
C LEU A 74 8.86 -4.26 -2.96
N GLY A 75 9.64 -5.25 -2.53
CA GLY A 75 10.32 -6.20 -3.41
C GLY A 75 11.52 -5.60 -4.16
N GLN A 76 12.32 -4.79 -3.45
CA GLN A 76 13.68 -4.44 -3.87
C GLN A 76 14.67 -5.56 -3.56
#